data_AF-A0A428TT71-F1
#
_entry.id   AF-A0A428TT71-F1
#
_cell.length_a   1.000
_cell.length_b   1.000
_cell.length_c   1.000
_cell.angle_alpha   90.00
_cell.angle_beta   90.00
_cell.angle_gamma   90.00
#
_symmetry.space_group_name_H-M   'P 1'
#
loop_
_entity.id
_entity.type
_entity.pdbx_description
1 polymer ?
#
loop_
_entity_poly.entity_id
_entity_poly.type
_entity_poly.pdbx_seq_one_letter_code
_entity_poly.pdbx_strand_id
1 'polypeptide(L)'
;MRRRKGKEDRKTVPLEDPRAFAAVEKPSPAVSDDSTPLNHLLLDATPDREIEAELQALGQLIDQHVEKYYHLDPVTDVSTLSDHLASLGDFPHGAEAIVGVCAKPMSRQTGLRHVISQVIFRSLDIYSHGAFSMLPSPLSTFLDSIPSHNTTAQSAALSEWRRLSAFLLHPSPYDRTPLPVSEATLSSQALALTTRLNAFLHHFVGTSHSAQTDHLQAVIVECTKLGYVILSQPQDWRFVFEKGNSVVVCPGLDKGGRRVVEPEVGVLGA
;
A
#
# COMPACT_ATOMS: atom_id res chain seq x y z
N MET A 1 89.07 58.24 12.63
CA MET A 1 88.70 57.82 14.01
C MET A 1 87.17 57.76 14.15
N ARG A 2 86.66 56.62 14.63
CA ARG A 2 85.45 56.37 15.46
C ARG A 2 84.06 56.97 15.13
N ARG A 3 83.14 56.03 14.83
CA ARG A 3 81.80 55.74 15.43
C ARG A 3 80.58 56.63 15.10
N ARG A 4 79.52 55.99 14.53
CA ARG A 4 78.14 55.74 15.08
C ARG A 4 77.20 55.33 13.91
N LYS A 5 76.60 54.13 13.91
CA LYS A 5 75.35 53.64 14.56
C LYS A 5 74.05 54.06 13.82
N GLY A 6 73.23 53.06 13.48
CA GLY A 6 71.82 53.15 12.99
C GLY A 6 71.65 52.32 11.71
N LYS A 7 71.17 51.07 11.71
CA LYS A 7 69.83 50.50 12.00
C LYS A 7 68.77 50.88 10.94
N GLU A 8 68.44 49.87 10.11
CA GLU A 8 67.21 49.54 9.37
C GLU A 8 66.58 50.59 8.43
N ASP A 9 66.32 50.22 7.16
CA ASP A 9 65.05 49.55 6.84
C ASP A 9 64.92 49.03 5.39
N ARG A 10 64.10 47.98 5.28
CA ARG A 10 63.35 47.49 4.10
C ARG A 10 64.01 46.67 2.96
N LYS A 11 63.77 45.36 3.11
CA LYS A 11 63.04 44.44 2.20
C LYS A 11 63.69 44.07 0.87
N THR A 12 64.38 42.93 0.90
CA THR A 12 64.44 41.97 -0.21
C THR A 12 63.78 40.66 0.23
N VAL A 13 62.72 40.27 -0.48
CA VAL A 13 62.10 38.93 -0.45
C VAL A 13 63.11 37.92 -0.99
N PRO A 14 63.17 36.68 -0.47
CA PRO A 14 62.79 35.59 -1.36
C PRO A 14 62.13 34.36 -0.70
N LEU A 15 61.24 33.79 -1.52
CA LEU A 15 60.93 32.38 -1.71
C LEU A 15 60.14 31.60 -0.65
N GLU A 16 59.03 31.08 -1.15
CA GLU A 16 58.14 30.08 -0.57
C GLU A 16 58.88 28.76 -0.25
N ASP A 17 58.57 28.18 0.90
CA ASP A 17 58.66 26.73 1.14
C ASP A 17 57.27 26.23 1.55
N PRO A 18 56.58 25.42 0.72
CA PRO A 18 55.22 24.98 0.98
C PRO A 18 55.24 23.62 1.67
N ARG A 19 55.41 23.58 3.00
CA ARG A 19 55.07 22.41 3.85
C ARG A 19 55.21 22.75 5.33
N ALA A 20 54.10 23.07 5.98
CA ALA A 20 53.74 22.70 7.36
C ALA A 20 52.64 23.65 7.88
N PHE A 21 51.42 23.52 7.38
CA PHE A 21 50.28 23.90 8.21
C PHE A 21 50.08 22.77 9.20
N ALA A 22 50.63 22.94 10.41
CA ALA A 22 50.22 22.17 11.56
C ALA A 22 48.72 22.45 11.80
N ALA A 23 47.87 21.53 11.37
CA ALA A 23 46.47 21.50 11.76
C ALA A 23 46.44 21.23 13.27
N VAL A 24 46.08 22.25 14.06
CA VAL A 24 45.63 22.04 15.42
C VAL A 24 44.31 21.26 15.33
N GLU A 25 44.38 19.95 15.57
CA GLU A 25 43.20 19.11 15.76
C GLU A 25 42.40 19.67 16.92
N LYS A 26 41.27 20.32 16.61
CA LYS A 26 40.21 20.49 17.61
C LYS A 26 39.66 19.10 17.91
N PRO A 27 39.49 18.73 19.20
CA PRO A 27 38.85 17.46 19.52
C PRO A 27 37.43 17.50 18.97
N SER A 28 37.16 16.64 17.99
CA SER A 28 35.80 16.34 17.55
C SER A 28 34.98 15.92 18.78
N PRO A 29 33.72 16.37 18.93
CA PRO A 29 32.88 15.83 19.97
C PRO A 29 32.78 14.33 19.73
N ALA A 30 33.24 13.54 20.70
CA ALA A 30 33.01 12.11 20.73
C ALA A 30 31.49 11.91 20.78
N VAL A 31 30.90 11.66 19.61
CA VAL A 31 29.54 11.13 19.51
C VAL A 31 29.62 9.76 20.16
N SER A 32 28.99 9.62 21.31
CA SER A 32 28.79 8.34 21.98
C SER A 32 28.16 7.36 20.98
N ASP A 33 28.96 6.39 20.56
CA ASP A 33 28.67 5.42 19.50
C ASP A 33 27.89 4.20 20.03
N ASP A 34 26.81 4.45 20.78
CA ASP A 34 25.78 3.45 21.03
C ASP A 34 24.61 3.74 20.08
N SER A 35 24.86 3.60 18.78
CA SER A 35 23.80 3.65 17.79
C SER A 35 22.94 2.39 17.94
N THR A 36 21.80 2.49 18.63
CA THR A 36 20.80 1.41 18.63
C THR A 36 20.49 1.05 17.17
N PRO A 37 20.62 -0.23 16.76
CA PRO A 37 20.33 -0.62 15.39
C PRO A 37 18.92 -0.17 15.01
N LEU A 38 18.74 0.54 13.89
CA LEU A 38 17.45 1.06 13.43
C LEU A 38 16.36 0.00 13.45
N ASN A 39 16.71 -1.25 13.12
CA ASN A 39 15.81 -2.40 13.15
C ASN A 39 15.16 -2.67 14.52
N HIS A 40 15.78 -2.26 15.63
CA HIS A 40 15.23 -2.40 16.98
C HIS A 40 14.24 -1.29 17.36
N LEU A 41 14.16 -0.22 16.55
CA LEU A 41 13.27 0.92 16.77
C LEU A 41 12.01 0.85 15.92
N LEU A 42 12.02 0.05 14.85
CA LEU A 42 10.89 -0.06 13.92
C LEU A 42 9.71 -0.82 14.54
N LEU A 43 8.57 -0.75 13.86
CA LEU A 43 7.31 -1.38 14.27
C LEU A 43 7.47 -2.90 14.38
N ASP A 44 6.83 -3.49 15.39
CA ASP A 44 6.85 -4.93 15.60
C ASP A 44 5.95 -5.66 14.60
N ALA A 45 6.34 -6.90 14.29
CA ALA A 45 5.55 -7.75 13.41
C ALA A 45 4.24 -8.16 14.09
N THR A 46 3.15 -8.06 13.35
CA THR A 46 1.90 -8.72 13.74
C THR A 46 2.07 -10.22 13.46
N PRO A 47 1.65 -11.11 14.36
CA PRO A 47 1.78 -12.55 14.13
C PRO A 47 1.07 -12.98 12.83
N ASP A 48 1.76 -13.80 12.02
CA ASP A 48 1.25 -14.24 10.70
C ASP A 48 -0.17 -14.81 10.79
N ARG A 49 -0.42 -15.68 11.78
CA ARG A 49 -1.75 -16.27 12.03
C ARG A 49 -2.87 -15.25 12.24
N GLU A 50 -2.56 -14.07 12.78
CA GLU A 50 -3.55 -13.01 13.01
C GLU A 50 -3.87 -12.31 11.70
N ILE A 51 -2.86 -12.05 10.85
CA ILE A 51 -3.03 -11.51 9.50
C ILE A 51 -3.84 -12.48 8.63
N GLU A 52 -3.52 -13.77 8.69
CA GLU A 52 -4.21 -14.83 7.96
C GLU A 52 -5.68 -14.97 8.40
N ALA A 53 -5.93 -14.99 9.72
CA ALA A 53 -7.28 -15.07 10.27
C ALA A 53 -8.12 -13.83 9.91
N GLU A 54 -7.51 -12.64 9.96
CA GLU A 54 -8.18 -11.40 9.59
C GLU A 54 -8.56 -11.39 8.10
N LEU A 55 -7.66 -11.81 7.21
CA LEU A 55 -7.98 -11.91 5.79
C LEU A 55 -9.14 -12.88 5.53
N GLN A 56 -9.16 -14.03 6.23
CA GLN A 56 -10.26 -14.98 6.14
C GLN A 56 -11.58 -14.36 6.62
N ALA A 57 -11.56 -13.63 7.74
CA ALA A 57 -12.74 -12.95 8.27
C ALA A 57 -13.27 -11.88 7.30
N LEU A 58 -12.38 -11.11 6.68
CA LEU A 58 -12.75 -10.12 5.67
C LEU A 58 -13.31 -10.76 4.39
N GLY A 59 -12.79 -11.91 3.97
CA GLY A 59 -13.38 -12.70 2.88
C GLY A 59 -14.83 -13.11 3.17
N GLN A 60 -15.11 -13.55 4.41
CA GLN A 60 -16.48 -13.86 4.86
C GLN A 60 -17.36 -12.62 4.97
N LEU A 61 -16.81 -11.48 5.39
CA LEU A 61 -17.53 -10.21 5.45
C LEU A 61 -17.98 -9.74 4.06
N ILE A 62 -17.11 -9.88 3.05
CA ILE A 62 -17.43 -9.59 1.65
C ILE A 62 -18.51 -10.54 1.12
N ASP A 63 -18.41 -11.84 1.43
CA ASP A 63 -19.41 -12.85 1.08
C ASP A 63 -20.79 -12.49 1.65
N GLN A 64 -20.87 -12.21 2.95
CA GLN A 64 -22.10 -11.78 3.63
C GLN A 64 -22.68 -10.49 3.05
N HIS A 65 -21.82 -9.51 2.70
CA HIS A 65 -22.26 -8.30 2.03
C HIS A 65 -22.88 -8.62 0.66
N VAL A 66 -22.26 -9.50 -0.11
CA VAL A 66 -22.76 -9.87 -1.43
C VAL A 66 -24.08 -10.64 -1.35
N GLU A 67 -24.20 -11.59 -0.42
CA GLU A 67 -25.43 -12.36 -0.22
C GLU A 67 -26.61 -11.48 0.22
N LYS A 68 -26.34 -10.50 1.10
CA LYS A 68 -27.40 -9.70 1.72
C LYS A 68 -27.94 -8.60 0.81
N TYR A 69 -27.09 -7.96 0.00
CA TYR A 69 -27.44 -6.69 -0.65
C TYR A 69 -27.73 -6.78 -2.15
N TYR A 70 -27.34 -7.87 -2.82
CA TYR A 70 -27.47 -7.99 -4.28
C TYR A 70 -28.43 -9.10 -4.69
N HIS A 71 -29.24 -8.86 -5.73
CA HIS A 71 -30.25 -9.81 -6.20
C HIS A 71 -29.69 -10.82 -7.21
N LEU A 72 -30.43 -11.92 -7.39
CA LEU A 72 -30.17 -12.93 -8.42
C LEU A 72 -31.07 -12.80 -9.67
N ASP A 73 -31.95 -11.79 -9.72
CA ASP A 73 -32.84 -11.57 -10.86
C ASP A 73 -32.10 -11.23 -12.17
N PRO A 74 -32.68 -11.51 -13.36
CA PRO A 74 -32.06 -11.14 -14.63
C PRO A 74 -31.75 -9.64 -14.74
N VAL A 75 -30.59 -9.29 -15.30
CA VAL A 75 -30.19 -7.90 -15.56
C VAL A 75 -30.39 -7.61 -17.05
N THR A 76 -31.13 -6.56 -17.38
CA THR A 76 -31.55 -6.23 -18.76
C THR A 76 -30.62 -5.28 -19.49
N ASP A 77 -29.81 -4.48 -18.79
CA ASP A 77 -28.84 -3.56 -19.41
C ASP A 77 -27.45 -3.81 -18.83
N VAL A 78 -26.59 -4.40 -19.64
CA VAL A 78 -25.17 -4.68 -19.31
C VAL A 78 -24.21 -3.89 -20.20
N SER A 79 -24.73 -3.01 -21.06
CA SER A 79 -23.97 -2.37 -22.14
C SER A 79 -22.88 -1.43 -21.65
N THR A 80 -23.08 -0.79 -20.49
CA THR A 80 -22.13 0.15 -19.86
C THR A 80 -21.31 -0.48 -18.74
N LEU A 81 -21.60 -1.74 -18.36
CA LEU A 81 -20.96 -2.39 -17.22
C LEU A 81 -19.46 -2.64 -17.45
N SER A 82 -19.07 -2.96 -18.68
CA SER A 82 -17.65 -3.16 -19.03
C SER A 82 -16.84 -1.88 -18.87
N ASP A 83 -17.41 -0.72 -19.24
CA ASP A 83 -16.74 0.58 -19.10
C ASP A 83 -16.61 0.99 -17.64
N HIS A 84 -17.69 0.81 -16.86
CA HIS A 84 -17.66 1.05 -15.41
C HIS A 84 -16.61 0.16 -14.74
N LEU A 85 -16.55 -1.12 -15.12
CA LEU A 85 -15.59 -2.06 -14.57
C LEU A 85 -14.14 -1.75 -14.99
N ALA A 86 -13.90 -1.42 -16.25
CA ALA A 86 -12.57 -1.00 -16.72
C ALA A 86 -12.07 0.27 -15.98
N SER A 87 -12.99 1.17 -15.59
CA SER A 87 -12.63 2.36 -14.81
C SER A 87 -12.21 2.06 -13.36
N LEU A 88 -12.48 0.85 -12.85
CA LEU A 88 -12.10 0.40 -11.51
C LEU A 88 -10.65 -0.13 -11.46
N GLY A 89 -10.05 -0.42 -12.61
CA GLY A 89 -8.68 -0.91 -12.74
C GLY A 89 -8.58 -2.10 -13.69
N ASP A 90 -7.39 -2.69 -13.74
CA ASP A 90 -7.12 -3.83 -14.60
C ASP A 90 -7.73 -5.11 -14.02
N PHE A 91 -8.37 -5.93 -14.84
CA PHE A 91 -8.84 -7.26 -14.45
C PHE A 91 -8.10 -8.32 -15.28
N PRO A 92 -7.45 -9.33 -14.68
CA PRO A 92 -6.65 -10.31 -15.43
C PRO A 92 -7.42 -11.03 -16.55
N HIS A 93 -8.71 -11.29 -16.32
CA HIS A 93 -9.59 -11.95 -17.29
C HIS A 93 -10.28 -10.97 -18.25
N GLY A 94 -10.05 -9.66 -18.10
CA GLY A 94 -10.71 -8.59 -18.84
C GLY A 94 -12.09 -8.24 -18.30
N ALA A 95 -12.48 -6.96 -18.43
CA ALA A 95 -13.75 -6.44 -17.92
C ALA A 95 -14.97 -7.18 -18.49
N GLU A 96 -14.99 -7.45 -19.80
CA GLU A 96 -16.11 -8.14 -20.46
C GLU A 96 -16.36 -9.55 -19.90
N ALA A 97 -15.30 -10.32 -19.65
CA ALA A 97 -15.44 -11.66 -19.10
C ALA A 97 -16.06 -11.62 -17.70
N ILE A 98 -15.58 -10.70 -16.85
CA ILE A 98 -16.10 -10.52 -15.49
C ILE A 98 -17.55 -10.03 -15.51
N VAL A 99 -17.91 -9.09 -16.39
CA VAL A 99 -19.31 -8.68 -16.62
C VAL A 99 -20.17 -9.87 -16.98
N GLY A 100 -19.69 -10.75 -17.87
CA GLY A 100 -20.39 -11.98 -18.25
C GLY A 100 -20.64 -12.93 -17.07
N VAL A 101 -19.74 -12.98 -16.10
CA VAL A 101 -19.90 -13.74 -14.85
C VAL A 101 -20.94 -13.09 -13.93
N CYS A 102 -20.88 -11.77 -13.76
CA CYS A 102 -21.82 -11.01 -12.93
C CYS A 102 -23.25 -11.00 -13.52
N ALA A 103 -23.40 -11.01 -14.84
CA ALA A 103 -24.70 -10.96 -15.50
C ALA A 103 -25.53 -12.23 -15.26
N LYS A 104 -24.88 -13.41 -15.17
CA LYS A 104 -25.55 -14.70 -15.00
C LYS A 104 -25.97 -14.92 -13.54
N PRO A 105 -27.26 -15.19 -13.24
CA PRO A 105 -27.73 -15.43 -11.87
C PRO A 105 -26.89 -16.43 -11.07
N MET A 106 -26.54 -17.58 -11.66
CA MET A 106 -25.85 -18.67 -10.95
C MET A 106 -24.39 -18.36 -10.58
N SER A 107 -23.75 -17.43 -11.29
CA SER A 107 -22.35 -17.03 -11.03
C SER A 107 -22.23 -15.60 -10.53
N ARG A 108 -23.35 -14.91 -10.32
CA ARG A 108 -23.35 -13.48 -10.01
C ARG A 108 -22.65 -13.17 -8.71
N GLN A 109 -23.03 -13.85 -7.63
CA GLN A 109 -22.42 -13.61 -6.32
C GLN A 109 -20.91 -13.82 -6.38
N THR A 110 -20.46 -14.87 -7.06
CA THR A 110 -19.04 -15.12 -7.31
C THR A 110 -18.37 -13.96 -8.07
N GLY A 111 -18.99 -13.46 -9.14
CA GLY A 111 -18.48 -12.32 -9.89
C GLY A 111 -18.42 -11.04 -9.06
N LEU A 112 -19.47 -10.74 -8.29
CA LEU A 112 -19.53 -9.55 -7.43
C LEU A 112 -18.50 -9.61 -6.30
N ARG A 113 -18.33 -10.78 -5.64
CA ARG A 113 -17.27 -11.01 -4.66
C ARG A 113 -15.90 -10.78 -5.28
N HIS A 114 -15.66 -11.30 -6.48
CA HIS A 114 -14.41 -11.07 -7.20
C HIS A 114 -14.16 -9.57 -7.44
N VAL A 115 -15.14 -8.82 -7.98
CA VAL A 115 -14.97 -7.39 -8.23
C VAL A 115 -14.69 -6.61 -6.95
N ILE A 116 -15.47 -6.84 -5.90
CA ILE A 116 -15.31 -6.14 -4.62
C ILE A 116 -13.94 -6.44 -4.00
N SER A 117 -13.57 -7.72 -3.88
CA SER A 117 -12.28 -8.13 -3.34
C SER A 117 -11.11 -7.60 -4.16
N GLN A 118 -11.16 -7.75 -5.49
CA GLN A 118 -10.10 -7.30 -6.38
C GLN A 118 -9.83 -5.80 -6.22
N VAL A 119 -10.89 -4.98 -6.28
CA VAL A 119 -10.76 -3.53 -6.22
C VAL A 119 -10.28 -3.07 -4.85
N ILE A 120 -10.88 -3.58 -3.77
CA ILE A 120 -10.52 -3.18 -2.40
C ILE A 120 -9.07 -3.58 -2.09
N PHE A 121 -8.68 -4.83 -2.29
CA PHE A 121 -7.33 -5.25 -1.89
C PHE A 121 -6.25 -4.70 -2.81
N ARG A 122 -6.54 -4.40 -4.08
CA ARG A 122 -5.57 -3.67 -4.94
C ARG A 122 -5.42 -2.21 -4.54
N SER A 123 -6.46 -1.57 -4.00
CA SER A 123 -6.34 -0.20 -3.48
C SER A 123 -5.39 -0.08 -2.27
N LEU A 124 -5.06 -1.22 -1.64
CA LEU A 124 -4.18 -1.34 -0.47
C LEU A 124 -2.76 -1.79 -0.82
N ASP A 125 -2.49 -2.07 -2.09
CA ASP A 125 -1.22 -2.62 -2.53
C ASP A 125 -0.27 -1.50 -3.00
N ILE A 126 0.89 -1.38 -2.35
CA ILE A 126 1.92 -0.39 -2.71
C ILE A 126 2.57 -0.66 -4.07
N TYR A 127 2.34 -1.84 -4.65
CA TYR A 127 2.82 -2.23 -5.97
C TYR A 127 1.76 -2.02 -7.07
N SER A 128 0.54 -1.65 -6.67
CA SER A 128 -0.56 -1.37 -7.58
C SER A 128 -0.68 0.13 -7.80
N HIS A 129 -0.81 0.54 -9.06
CA HIS A 129 -1.13 1.92 -9.42
C HIS A 129 -2.63 2.06 -9.63
N GLY A 130 -3.25 3.08 -9.05
CA GLY A 130 -4.68 3.30 -9.20
C GLY A 130 -5.14 4.63 -8.62
N ALA A 131 -6.17 5.22 -9.24
CA ALA A 131 -6.69 6.53 -8.86
C ALA A 131 -7.38 6.56 -7.48
N PHE A 132 -7.67 5.40 -6.90
CA PHE A 132 -8.43 5.25 -5.65
C PHE A 132 -7.66 4.46 -4.60
N SER A 133 -6.46 4.92 -4.27
CA SER A 133 -5.66 4.29 -3.22
C SER A 133 -6.27 4.49 -1.83
N MET A 134 -6.32 3.40 -1.07
CA MET A 134 -6.67 3.38 0.35
C MET A 134 -5.44 3.43 1.26
N LEU A 135 -4.23 3.60 0.70
CA LEU A 135 -3.01 3.86 1.45
C LEU A 135 -3.03 5.27 2.07
N PRO A 136 -2.18 5.55 3.09
CA PRO A 136 -1.96 6.91 3.57
C PRO A 136 -1.61 7.85 2.41
N SER A 137 -2.24 9.03 2.36
CA SER A 137 -2.04 10.01 1.28
C SER A 137 -0.57 10.36 0.98
N PRO A 138 0.35 10.50 1.96
CA PRO A 138 1.77 10.71 1.68
C PRO A 138 2.41 9.56 0.89
N LEU A 139 1.97 8.31 1.12
CA LEU A 139 2.49 7.13 0.42
C LEU A 139 1.94 7.07 -0.99
N SER A 140 0.63 7.23 -1.18
CA SER A 140 0.02 7.16 -2.51
C SER A 140 0.60 8.23 -3.44
N THR A 141 0.76 9.47 -2.94
CA THR A 141 1.35 10.58 -3.70
C THR A 141 2.79 10.28 -4.13
N PHE A 142 3.58 9.66 -3.24
CA PHE A 142 4.95 9.27 -3.57
C PHE A 142 4.96 8.14 -4.60
N LEU A 143 4.16 7.09 -4.42
CA LEU A 143 4.06 5.96 -5.35
C LEU A 143 3.69 6.41 -6.77
N ASP A 144 2.78 7.39 -6.90
CA ASP A 144 2.39 7.98 -8.19
C ASP A 144 3.54 8.72 -8.89
N SER A 145 4.56 9.17 -8.14
CA SER A 145 5.75 9.84 -8.68
C SER A 145 6.84 8.87 -9.16
N ILE A 146 6.73 7.58 -8.81
CA ILE A 146 7.73 6.58 -9.14
C ILE A 146 7.54 6.13 -10.59
N PRO A 147 8.57 6.20 -11.44
CA PRO A 147 8.49 5.69 -12.81
C PRO A 147 8.19 4.18 -12.84
N SER A 148 7.33 3.76 -13.76
CA SER A 148 6.92 2.37 -13.95
C SER A 148 8.07 1.50 -14.49
N HIS A 149 8.96 1.02 -13.59
CA HIS A 149 10.12 0.19 -13.93
C HIS A 149 10.40 -0.88 -12.86
N ASN A 150 9.60 -1.95 -12.84
CA ASN A 150 9.67 -3.01 -11.83
C ASN A 150 10.93 -3.88 -11.96
N THR A 151 12.07 -3.36 -11.50
CA THR A 151 13.31 -4.11 -11.29
C THR A 151 13.33 -4.68 -9.88
N THR A 152 14.06 -5.78 -9.67
CA THR A 152 14.25 -6.39 -8.33
C THR A 152 14.81 -5.38 -7.32
N ALA A 153 15.65 -4.44 -7.79
CA ALA A 153 16.21 -3.37 -6.97
C ALA A 153 15.14 -2.34 -6.56
N GLN A 154 14.24 -1.94 -7.48
CA GLN A 154 13.14 -1.04 -7.15
C GLN A 154 12.17 -1.69 -6.15
N SER A 155 11.84 -2.97 -6.29
CA SER A 155 10.97 -3.66 -5.32
C SER A 155 11.61 -3.70 -3.93
N ALA A 156 12.92 -3.97 -3.84
CA ALA A 156 13.63 -3.97 -2.55
C ALA A 156 13.67 -2.57 -1.92
N ALA A 157 13.92 -1.52 -2.72
CA ALA A 157 13.90 -0.14 -2.25
C ALA A 157 12.50 0.27 -1.75
N LEU A 158 11.45 -0.13 -2.46
CA LEU A 158 10.05 0.10 -2.06
C LEU A 158 9.70 -0.61 -0.76
N SER A 159 10.15 -1.86 -0.59
CA SER A 159 9.96 -2.62 0.64
C SER A 159 10.56 -1.92 1.86
N GLU A 160 11.81 -1.45 1.74
CA GLU A 160 12.47 -0.71 2.82
C GLU A 160 11.79 0.66 3.05
N TRP A 161 11.48 1.39 1.98
CA TRP A 161 10.80 2.67 2.08
C TRP A 161 9.42 2.54 2.75
N ARG A 162 8.66 1.50 2.40
CA ARG A 162 7.37 1.17 3.03
C ARG A 162 7.53 1.03 4.53
N ARG A 163 8.49 0.22 4.97
CA ARG A 163 8.79 -0.05 6.38
C ARG A 163 9.14 1.22 7.15
N LEU A 164 10.02 2.05 6.57
CA LEU A 164 10.43 3.32 7.16
C LEU A 164 9.26 4.32 7.20
N SER A 165 8.46 4.39 6.15
CA SER A 165 7.34 5.34 6.05
C SER A 165 6.22 4.98 7.03
N ALA A 166 5.91 3.69 7.21
CA ALA A 166 4.95 3.25 8.22
C ALA A 166 5.38 3.67 9.62
N PHE A 167 6.67 3.53 9.95
CA PHE A 167 7.24 4.01 11.21
C PHE A 167 7.15 5.54 11.36
N LEU A 168 7.55 6.29 10.33
CA LEU A 168 7.58 7.76 10.37
C LEU A 168 6.17 8.39 10.41
N LEU A 169 5.17 7.72 9.86
CA LEU A 169 3.77 8.16 9.90
C LEU A 169 3.04 7.75 11.18
N HIS A 170 3.61 6.83 11.97
CA HIS A 170 2.98 6.37 13.19
C HIS A 170 2.92 7.53 14.21
N PRO A 171 1.75 7.86 14.78
CA PRO A 171 1.61 8.99 15.71
C PRO A 171 2.37 8.78 17.03
N SER A 172 2.50 7.52 17.47
CA SER A 172 3.24 7.11 18.66
C SER A 172 4.24 5.98 18.35
N PRO A 173 5.32 6.23 17.60
CA PRO A 173 6.15 5.17 17.00
C PRO A 173 6.86 4.28 18.04
N TYR A 174 7.02 4.77 19.28
CA TYR A 174 7.60 4.03 20.40
C TYR A 174 6.70 2.91 20.93
N ASP A 175 5.41 2.93 20.61
CA ASP A 175 4.48 1.84 20.96
C ASP A 175 4.76 0.59 20.08
N ARG A 176 5.47 0.78 18.97
CA ARG A 176 5.88 -0.27 18.02
C ARG A 176 4.71 -1.12 17.50
N THR A 177 3.50 -0.57 17.51
CA THR A 177 2.29 -1.16 16.95
C THR A 177 2.16 -0.90 15.45
N PRO A 178 1.28 -1.61 14.73
CA PRO A 178 0.93 -1.23 13.37
C PRO A 178 0.42 0.21 13.27
N LEU A 179 0.68 0.86 12.13
CA LEU A 179 0.19 2.20 11.81
C LEU A 179 -1.34 2.25 11.99
N PRO A 180 -1.87 3.09 12.90
CA PRO A 180 -3.31 3.23 13.05
C PRO A 180 -3.91 3.98 11.85
N VAL A 181 -5.17 3.68 11.55
CA VAL A 181 -5.92 4.37 10.51
C VAL A 181 -6.50 5.68 11.05
N SER A 182 -6.39 6.77 10.31
CA SER A 182 -7.06 8.05 10.64
C SER A 182 -8.52 8.00 10.19
N GLU A 183 -9.47 8.04 11.13
CA GLU A 183 -10.91 7.95 10.81
C GLU A 183 -11.38 9.02 9.81
N ALA A 184 -10.92 10.26 9.97
CA ALA A 184 -11.33 11.37 9.11
C ALA A 184 -10.84 11.20 7.66
N THR A 185 -9.59 10.77 7.48
CA THR A 185 -9.00 10.54 6.14
C THR A 185 -9.58 9.29 5.51
N LEU A 186 -9.77 8.24 6.30
CA LEU A 186 -10.34 6.98 5.86
C LEU A 186 -11.76 7.14 5.35
N SER A 187 -12.58 7.93 6.05
CA SER A 187 -13.98 8.15 5.66
C SER A 187 -14.10 8.74 4.26
N SER A 188 -13.25 9.72 3.91
CA SER A 188 -13.29 10.35 2.58
C SER A 188 -12.76 9.43 1.47
N GLN A 189 -11.67 8.70 1.70
CA GLN A 189 -11.13 7.71 0.75
C GLN A 189 -12.13 6.57 0.53
N ALA A 190 -12.71 6.03 1.61
CA ALA A 190 -13.69 4.95 1.56
C ALA A 190 -14.96 5.39 0.81
N LEU A 191 -15.46 6.60 1.04
CA LEU A 191 -16.59 7.15 0.30
C LEU A 191 -16.29 7.27 -1.21
N ALA A 192 -15.10 7.75 -1.58
CA ALA A 192 -14.70 7.87 -2.97
C ALA A 192 -14.63 6.50 -3.67
N LEU A 193 -14.01 5.50 -3.02
CA LEU A 193 -13.93 4.14 -3.54
C LEU A 193 -15.31 3.47 -3.63
N THR A 194 -16.16 3.65 -2.61
CA THR A 194 -17.55 3.16 -2.58
C THR A 194 -18.34 3.73 -3.75
N THR A 195 -18.26 5.05 -3.96
CA THR A 195 -18.94 5.73 -5.07
C THR A 195 -18.52 5.16 -6.41
N ARG A 196 -17.21 4.91 -6.58
CA ARG A 196 -16.66 4.35 -7.81
C ARG A 196 -17.11 2.89 -8.03
N LEU A 197 -17.08 2.06 -7.00
CA LEU A 197 -17.59 0.68 -7.04
C LEU A 197 -19.09 0.65 -7.39
N ASN A 198 -19.87 1.55 -6.80
CA ASN A 198 -21.31 1.62 -7.01
C ASN A 198 -21.72 2.02 -8.44
N ALA A 199 -20.84 2.66 -9.21
CA ALA A 199 -21.07 2.86 -10.66
C ALA A 199 -21.27 1.52 -11.39
N PHE A 200 -20.60 0.46 -10.93
CA PHE A 200 -20.80 -0.90 -11.42
C PHE A 200 -21.87 -1.66 -10.60
N LEU A 201 -21.74 -1.67 -9.27
CA LEU A 201 -22.49 -2.56 -8.38
C LEU A 201 -23.98 -2.24 -8.26
N HIS A 202 -24.40 -0.97 -8.43
CA HIS A 202 -25.80 -0.56 -8.27
C HIS A 202 -26.78 -1.29 -9.21
N HIS A 203 -26.31 -1.79 -10.35
CA HIS A 203 -27.11 -2.57 -11.29
C HIS A 203 -27.57 -3.93 -10.73
N PHE A 204 -26.98 -4.37 -9.62
CA PHE A 204 -27.24 -5.66 -9.00
C PHE A 204 -27.88 -5.54 -7.62
N VAL A 205 -28.16 -4.32 -7.11
CA VAL A 205 -28.64 -4.12 -5.75
C VAL A 205 -30.11 -4.56 -5.66
N GLY A 206 -30.38 -5.52 -4.77
CA GLY A 206 -31.71 -6.09 -4.54
C GLY A 206 -32.46 -5.48 -3.36
N THR A 207 -31.82 -4.55 -2.65
CA THR A 207 -32.29 -3.97 -1.39
C THR A 207 -32.22 -2.44 -1.46
N SER A 208 -32.24 -1.74 -0.32
CA SER A 208 -32.02 -0.29 -0.32
C SER A 208 -30.59 0.05 -0.78
N HIS A 209 -30.46 0.88 -1.81
CA HIS A 209 -29.16 1.42 -2.25
C HIS A 209 -28.41 2.14 -1.13
N SER A 210 -29.11 2.85 -0.24
CA SER A 210 -28.44 3.53 0.88
C SER A 210 -27.83 2.52 1.86
N ALA A 211 -28.60 1.48 2.23
CA ALA A 211 -28.13 0.47 3.17
C ALA A 211 -26.99 -0.39 2.59
N GLN A 212 -27.02 -0.67 1.27
CA GLN A 212 -25.93 -1.32 0.58
C GLN A 212 -24.68 -0.43 0.54
N THR A 213 -24.84 0.85 0.23
CA THR A 213 -23.73 1.83 0.17
C THR A 213 -23.05 1.97 1.53
N ASP A 214 -23.84 2.17 2.59
CA ASP A 214 -23.33 2.33 3.96
C ASP A 214 -22.55 1.08 4.41
N HIS A 215 -23.08 -0.11 4.10
CA HIS A 215 -22.41 -1.36 4.43
C HIS A 215 -21.16 -1.59 3.59
N LEU A 216 -21.18 -1.28 2.29
CA LEU A 216 -19.99 -1.40 1.42
C LEU A 216 -18.86 -0.49 1.91
N GLN A 217 -19.17 0.73 2.32
CA GLN A 217 -18.19 1.64 2.90
C GLN A 217 -17.58 1.06 4.18
N ALA A 218 -18.41 0.46 5.06
CA ALA A 218 -17.90 -0.21 6.25
C ALA A 218 -16.98 -1.41 5.92
N VAL A 219 -17.33 -2.22 4.91
CA VAL A 219 -16.47 -3.31 4.42
C VAL A 219 -15.11 -2.80 3.94
N ILE A 220 -15.10 -1.71 3.17
CA ILE A 220 -13.87 -1.06 2.70
C ILE A 220 -13.00 -0.60 3.87
N VAL A 221 -13.63 0.00 4.89
CA VAL A 221 -12.96 0.44 6.12
C VAL A 221 -12.28 -0.72 6.84
N GLU A 222 -12.99 -1.84 7.07
CA GLU A 222 -12.42 -3.01 7.74
C GLU A 222 -11.26 -3.62 6.93
N CYS A 223 -11.41 -3.74 5.61
CA CYS A 223 -10.33 -4.22 4.75
C CYS A 223 -9.09 -3.30 4.79
N THR A 224 -9.32 -1.99 4.89
CA THR A 224 -8.23 -1.00 4.95
C THR A 224 -7.40 -1.14 6.22
N LYS A 225 -8.02 -1.51 7.36
CA LYS A 225 -7.29 -1.78 8.61
C LYS A 225 -6.28 -2.91 8.42
N LEU A 226 -6.66 -4.00 7.75
CA LEU A 226 -5.71 -5.07 7.41
C LEU A 226 -4.60 -4.56 6.47
N GLY A 227 -4.93 -3.73 5.49
CA GLY A 227 -3.93 -3.11 4.61
C GLY A 227 -2.88 -2.30 5.40
N TYR A 228 -3.29 -1.57 6.43
CA TYR A 228 -2.38 -0.83 7.31
C TYR A 228 -1.53 -1.76 8.20
N VAL A 229 -2.10 -2.89 8.64
CA VAL A 229 -1.34 -3.94 9.33
C VAL A 229 -0.26 -4.51 8.41
N ILE A 230 -0.60 -4.86 7.17
CA ILE A 230 0.33 -5.34 6.13
C ILE A 230 1.41 -4.30 5.82
N LEU A 231 1.02 -3.04 5.65
CA LEU A 231 1.91 -1.92 5.40
C LEU A 231 2.95 -1.74 6.51
N SER A 232 2.59 -2.11 7.75
CA SER A 232 3.45 -1.97 8.93
C SER A 232 4.38 -3.16 9.17
N GLN A 233 4.27 -4.24 8.40
CA GLN A 233 5.05 -5.46 8.65
C GLN A 233 6.54 -5.27 8.33
N PRO A 234 7.47 -5.84 9.13
CA PRO A 234 8.90 -5.78 8.82
C PRO A 234 9.27 -6.51 7.52
N GLN A 235 8.59 -7.61 7.21
CA GLN A 235 8.75 -8.35 5.96
C GLN A 235 7.75 -7.89 4.92
N ASP A 236 8.05 -8.16 3.66
CA ASP A 236 7.13 -7.87 2.57
C ASP A 236 5.99 -8.87 2.49
N TRP A 237 4.79 -8.33 2.45
CA TRP A 237 3.54 -9.06 2.24
C TRP A 237 2.88 -8.57 0.96
N ARG A 238 2.31 -9.48 0.18
CA ARG A 238 1.62 -9.16 -1.08
C ARG A 238 0.33 -9.93 -1.19
N PHE A 239 -0.72 -9.25 -1.63
CA PHE A 239 -1.97 -9.88 -2.04
C PHE A 239 -1.77 -10.61 -3.36
N VAL A 240 -2.45 -11.74 -3.50
CA VAL A 240 -2.38 -12.54 -4.72
C VAL A 240 -3.76 -12.71 -5.31
N PHE A 241 -3.90 -12.26 -6.56
CA PHE A 241 -5.17 -12.13 -7.27
C PHE A 241 -5.36 -13.14 -8.40
N GLU A 242 -4.40 -14.03 -8.62
CA GLU A 242 -4.38 -14.91 -9.79
C GLU A 242 -4.32 -16.38 -9.39
N LYS A 243 -5.17 -17.19 -10.02
CA LYS A 243 -5.12 -18.65 -9.95
C LYS A 243 -5.68 -19.26 -11.24
N GLY A 244 -4.82 -19.36 -12.26
CA GLY A 244 -5.16 -19.93 -13.56
C GLY A 244 -6.36 -19.22 -14.20
N ASN A 245 -7.34 -20.00 -14.66
CA ASN A 245 -8.54 -19.48 -15.32
C ASN A 245 -9.70 -19.18 -14.35
N SER A 246 -9.48 -19.18 -13.04
CA SER A 246 -10.55 -18.94 -12.07
C SER A 246 -10.60 -17.48 -11.64
N VAL A 247 -11.78 -17.02 -11.22
CA VAL A 247 -11.93 -15.72 -10.54
C VAL A 247 -11.58 -15.88 -9.07
N VAL A 248 -10.80 -14.94 -8.54
CA VAL A 248 -10.39 -14.92 -7.13
C VAL A 248 -11.41 -14.12 -6.32
N VAL A 249 -12.14 -14.79 -5.42
CA VAL A 249 -13.18 -14.16 -4.58
C VAL A 249 -12.64 -13.63 -3.26
N CYS A 250 -11.48 -14.11 -2.82
CA CYS A 250 -10.68 -13.55 -1.73
C CYS A 250 -9.20 -13.73 -2.10
N PRO A 251 -8.37 -12.67 -2.06
CA PRO A 251 -6.98 -12.80 -2.45
C PRO A 251 -6.22 -13.75 -1.51
N GLY A 252 -5.14 -14.33 -2.02
CA GLY A 252 -4.15 -15.01 -1.19
C GLY A 252 -3.12 -14.05 -0.61
N LEU A 253 -2.16 -14.59 0.15
CA LEU A 253 -1.03 -13.85 0.71
C LEU A 253 0.30 -14.54 0.39
N ASP A 254 1.25 -13.74 -0.08
CA ASP A 254 2.67 -14.08 -0.16
C ASP A 254 3.45 -13.28 0.88
N LYS A 255 4.31 -13.96 1.66
CA LYS A 255 5.25 -13.36 2.60
C LYS A 255 6.68 -13.63 2.14
N GLY A 256 7.45 -12.58 1.83
CA GLY A 256 8.83 -12.70 1.37
C GLY A 256 9.00 -13.59 0.13
N GLY A 257 8.00 -13.61 -0.75
CA GLY A 257 7.98 -14.47 -1.94
C GLY A 257 7.55 -15.93 -1.69
N ARG A 258 7.05 -16.26 -0.49
CA ARG A 258 6.48 -17.57 -0.18
C ARG A 258 4.97 -17.46 0.04
N ARG A 259 4.23 -18.36 -0.59
CA ARG A 259 2.78 -18.52 -0.40
C ARG A 259 2.48 -18.96 1.03
N VAL A 260 1.70 -18.15 1.74
CA VAL A 260 1.21 -18.46 3.10
C VAL A 260 -0.31 -18.65 3.12
N VAL A 261 -1.05 -17.93 2.27
CA VAL A 261 -2.50 -18.13 2.08
C VAL A 261 -2.81 -18.32 0.60
N GLU A 262 -3.46 -19.43 0.26
CA GLU A 262 -3.97 -19.69 -1.08
C GLU A 262 -5.14 -18.75 -1.42
N PRO A 263 -5.22 -18.20 -2.66
CA PRO A 263 -6.37 -17.43 -3.06
C PRO A 263 -7.62 -18.31 -3.08
N GLU A 264 -8.72 -17.79 -2.51
CA GLU A 264 -10.02 -18.43 -2.62
C GLU A 264 -10.56 -18.16 -4.03
N VAL A 265 -10.91 -19.23 -4.73
CA VAL A 265 -11.41 -19.14 -6.11
C VAL A 265 -12.88 -19.46 -6.19
N GLY A 266 -13.57 -18.64 -6.97
CA GLY A 266 -14.88 -18.95 -7.49
C GLY A 266 -14.79 -19.78 -8.76
N VAL A 267 -15.63 -20.80 -8.86
CA VAL A 267 -15.77 -21.55 -10.11
C VAL A 267 -16.49 -20.65 -11.11
N LEU A 268 -15.92 -20.49 -12.31
CA LEU A 268 -16.56 -19.82 -13.44
C LEU A 268 -17.69 -20.67 -14.06
N GLY A 269 -18.58 -21.22 -13.24
CA GLY A 269 -19.72 -22.04 -13.64
C GLY A 269 -19.37 -23.41 -14.25
N ALA A 270 -20.09 -24.43 -13.80
CA ALA A 270 -20.44 -25.59 -14.62
C ALA A 270 -21.76 -25.30 -15.36
#